data_AF-A0A7Y0LBJ7-F1
#
_entry.id   AF-A0A7Y0LBJ7-F1
#
_cell.length_a   1.000
_cell.length_b   1.000
_cell.length_c   1.000
_cell.angle_alpha   90.00
_cell.angle_beta   90.00
_cell.angle_gamma   90.00
#
_symmetry.space_group_name_H-M   'P 1'
#
loop_
_entity.id
_entity.type
_entity.pdbx_description
1 polymer ?
#
loop_
_entity_poly.entity_id
_entity_poly.type
_entity_poly.pdbx_seq_one_letter_code
_entity_poly.pdbx_strand_id
1 'polypeptide(L)'
;MIDFNNKGFFKLKQNSDFAEKVRDLLIDDEHIVDSYKTMRDGVVFTSKRIIAVNVQGITGSKKDFTSLPYKNIVAYSIETSGTFDLDSELEIYFSALGKVKFEFTGESSMLEISKIISGYLL
;
A
#
# COMPACT_ATOMS: atom_id res chain seq x y z
N MET A 1 -11.75 -5.68 8.72
CA MET A 1 -10.77 -6.41 7.91
C MET A 1 -11.04 -6.03 6.47
N ILE A 2 -10.06 -5.40 5.83
CA ILE A 2 -10.20 -4.91 4.48
C ILE A 2 -10.52 -6.08 3.54
N ASP A 3 -11.57 -5.91 2.75
CA ASP A 3 -11.85 -6.77 1.62
C ASP A 3 -10.95 -6.33 0.47
N PHE A 4 -9.84 -7.05 0.26
CA PHE A 4 -8.89 -6.77 -0.80
C PHE A 4 -9.41 -7.15 -2.19
N ASN A 5 -10.58 -7.80 -2.28
CA ASN A 5 -11.28 -8.00 -3.55
C ASN A 5 -12.13 -6.78 -3.93
N ASN A 6 -12.29 -5.81 -3.01
CA ASN A 6 -13.05 -4.60 -3.24
C ASN A 6 -12.22 -3.60 -4.08
N LYS A 7 -12.89 -2.85 -4.96
CA LYS A 7 -12.29 -1.94 -5.95
C LYS A 7 -11.56 -0.70 -5.36
N GLY A 8 -11.24 -0.71 -4.07
CA GLY A 8 -10.70 0.44 -3.32
C GLY A 8 -9.23 0.77 -3.61
N PHE A 9 -8.44 -0.18 -4.13
CA PHE A 9 -7.01 -0.02 -4.40
C PHE A 9 -6.66 0.05 -5.90
N PHE A 10 -7.61 0.54 -6.69
CA PHE A 10 -7.43 0.82 -8.11
C PHE A 10 -7.14 2.31 -8.31
N LYS A 11 -6.21 2.66 -9.20
CA LYS A 11 -5.84 4.05 -9.53
C LYS A 11 -5.41 4.89 -8.32
N LEU A 12 -4.57 4.30 -7.48
CA LEU A 12 -3.93 4.97 -6.36
C LEU A 12 -2.96 6.05 -6.87
N LYS A 13 -3.14 7.29 -6.42
CA LYS A 13 -2.28 8.43 -6.76
C LYS A 13 -1.39 8.75 -5.58
N GLN A 14 -0.12 9.05 -5.85
CA GLN A 14 0.83 9.46 -4.83
C GLN A 14 0.32 10.70 -4.09
N ASN A 15 0.40 10.68 -2.76
CA ASN A 15 -0.01 11.77 -1.90
C ASN A 15 0.70 11.67 -0.55
N SER A 16 1.76 12.44 -0.36
CA SER A 16 2.55 12.47 0.89
C SER A 16 1.70 12.79 2.13
N ASP A 17 0.74 13.72 2.00
CA ASP A 17 -0.13 14.12 3.12
C ASP A 17 -1.03 12.99 3.62
N PHE A 18 -1.25 11.95 2.80
CA PHE A 18 -2.06 10.81 3.21
C PHE A 18 -1.39 10.01 4.34
N ALA A 19 -0.05 10.02 4.40
CA ALA A 19 0.71 9.32 5.42
C ALA A 19 0.42 9.82 6.85
N GLU A 20 -0.02 11.07 7.00
CA GLU A 20 -0.40 11.62 8.32
C GLU A 20 -1.53 10.82 8.99
N LYS A 21 -2.35 10.09 8.22
CA LYS A 21 -3.41 9.23 8.76
C LYS A 21 -2.89 8.05 9.58
N VAL A 22 -1.65 7.63 9.38
CA VAL A 22 -1.06 6.44 10.02
C VAL A 22 0.08 6.80 10.98
N ARG A 23 0.38 8.09 11.16
CA ARG A 23 1.54 8.56 11.93
C ARG A 23 1.55 8.02 13.36
N ASP A 24 0.40 8.02 14.02
CA ASP A 24 0.24 7.50 15.40
C ASP A 24 0.28 5.96 15.49
N LEU A 25 0.31 5.26 14.35
CA LEU A 25 0.40 3.79 14.30
C LEU A 25 1.84 3.30 14.13
N LEU A 26 2.77 4.18 13.78
CA LEU A 26 4.16 3.84 13.55
C LEU A 26 4.82 3.46 14.87
N ILE A 27 5.64 2.42 14.84
CA ILE A 27 6.49 2.05 15.98
C ILE A 27 7.82 2.81 15.92
N ASP A 28 8.59 2.71 17.00
CA ASP A 28 9.98 3.18 17.00
C ASP A 28 10.76 2.56 15.84
N ASP A 29 11.61 3.37 15.20
CA ASP A 29 12.40 3.03 14.01
C ASP A 29 11.58 2.63 12.75
N GLU A 30 10.26 2.84 12.73
CA GLU A 30 9.42 2.70 11.54
C GLU A 30 9.21 4.06 10.85
N HIS A 31 9.81 4.26 9.68
CA HIS A 31 9.59 5.44 8.84
C HIS A 31 8.67 5.18 7.64
N ILE A 32 7.97 6.22 7.19
CA ILE A 32 7.18 6.23 5.95
C ILE A 32 8.12 6.24 4.76
N VAL A 33 7.82 5.42 3.77
CA VAL A 33 8.53 5.36 2.47
C VAL A 33 7.74 6.16 1.45
N ASP A 34 6.46 5.83 1.30
CA ASP A 34 5.57 6.51 0.36
C ASP A 34 4.09 6.27 0.73
N SER A 35 3.20 7.10 0.21
CA SER A 35 1.76 6.96 0.42
C SER A 35 0.95 7.32 -0.80
N TYR A 36 -0.12 6.56 -1.00
CA TYR A 36 -0.99 6.69 -2.15
C TYR A 36 -2.45 6.63 -1.72
N LYS A 37 -3.32 7.33 -2.46
CA LYS A 37 -4.75 7.36 -2.16
C LYS A 37 -5.61 7.31 -3.40
N THR A 38 -6.83 6.86 -3.22
CA THR A 38 -7.96 7.14 -4.10
C THR A 38 -8.71 8.36 -3.55
N MET A 39 -10.01 8.48 -3.82
CA MET A 39 -10.82 9.60 -3.30
C MET A 39 -10.89 9.60 -1.76
N ARG A 40 -10.88 8.44 -1.11
CA ARG A 40 -11.07 8.33 0.35
C ARG A 40 -10.09 7.37 1.00
N ASP A 41 -9.88 6.23 0.34
CA ASP A 41 -9.05 5.14 0.85
C ASP A 41 -7.62 5.30 0.34
N GLY A 42 -6.70 4.52 0.88
CA GLY A 42 -5.33 4.56 0.42
C GLY A 42 -4.43 3.58 1.14
N VAL A 43 -3.17 3.65 0.80
CA VAL A 43 -2.14 2.75 1.29
C VAL A 43 -0.89 3.56 1.65
N VAL A 44 -0.27 3.20 2.75
CA VAL A 44 1.01 3.76 3.20
C VAL A 44 2.03 2.64 3.27
N PHE A 45 3.11 2.80 2.53
CA PHE A 45 4.28 1.94 2.59
C PHE A 45 5.21 2.49 3.66
N THR A 46 5.56 1.67 4.64
CA THR A 46 6.57 2.00 5.64
C THR A 46 7.82 1.16 5.39
N SER A 47 8.84 1.38 6.18
CA SER A 47 10.03 0.52 6.23
C SER A 47 9.77 -0.89 6.78
N LYS A 48 8.57 -1.20 7.31
CA LYS A 48 8.26 -2.47 8.00
C LYS A 48 7.06 -3.23 7.41
N ARG A 49 6.08 -2.50 6.87
CA ARG A 49 4.78 -3.04 6.45
C ARG A 49 4.08 -2.13 5.47
N ILE A 50 3.02 -2.67 4.87
CA ILE A 50 2.00 -1.90 4.17
C ILE A 50 0.86 -1.63 5.14
N ILE A 51 0.39 -0.39 5.23
CA ILE A 51 -0.79 -0.02 6.01
C ILE A 51 -1.88 0.43 5.04
N ALA A 52 -2.88 -0.42 4.86
CA ALA A 52 -4.06 -0.09 4.08
C ALA A 52 -5.09 0.64 4.96
N VAL A 53 -5.62 1.75 4.46
CA VAL A 53 -6.54 2.64 5.17
C VAL A 53 -7.86 2.71 4.44
N ASN A 54 -8.93 2.26 5.08
CA ASN A 54 -10.30 2.36 4.57
C ASN A 54 -11.09 3.37 5.41
N VAL A 55 -11.58 4.43 4.77
CA VAL A 55 -12.35 5.50 5.42
C VAL A 55 -13.85 5.16 5.35
N GLN A 56 -14.45 4.98 6.52
CA GLN A 56 -15.83 4.51 6.68
C GLN A 56 -16.81 5.64 7.06
N GLY A 57 -18.07 5.44 6.69
CA GLY A 57 -19.17 6.34 7.04
C GLY A 57 -19.22 7.62 6.20
N ILE A 58 -20.23 8.44 6.47
CA ILE A 58 -20.49 9.68 5.70
C ILE A 58 -19.46 10.76 6.03
N THR A 59 -19.12 10.90 7.32
CA THR A 59 -18.17 11.92 7.80
C THR A 59 -16.70 11.53 7.63
N GLY A 60 -16.41 10.26 7.31
CA GLY A 60 -15.04 9.74 7.22
C GLY A 60 -14.26 9.73 8.54
N SER A 61 -14.97 9.93 9.67
CA SER A 61 -14.37 9.95 11.01
C SER A 61 -13.86 8.56 11.42
N LYS A 62 -14.57 7.50 11.05
CA LYS A 62 -14.18 6.13 11.30
C LYS A 62 -13.21 5.66 10.22
N LYS A 63 -12.09 5.05 10.62
CA LYS A 63 -11.06 4.50 9.75
C LYS A 63 -10.78 3.06 10.17
N ASP A 64 -10.71 2.16 9.20
CA ASP A 64 -10.19 0.79 9.39
C ASP A 64 -8.75 0.75 8.85
N PHE A 65 -7.83 0.25 9.66
CA PHE A 65 -6.41 0.16 9.34
C PHE A 65 -6.02 -1.31 9.30
N THR A 66 -5.53 -1.79 8.16
CA THR A 66 -4.98 -3.15 8.02
C THR A 66 -3.48 -3.08 7.82
N SER A 67 -2.74 -3.67 8.76
CA SER A 67 -1.29 -3.82 8.65
C SER A 67 -0.93 -5.13 7.96
N LEU A 68 -0.10 -5.06 6.93
CA LEU A 68 0.40 -6.19 6.15
C LEU A 68 1.95 -6.20 6.26
N PRO A 69 2.52 -6.92 7.25
CA PRO A 69 3.96 -6.97 7.47
C PRO A 69 4.72 -7.59 6.30
N TYR A 70 5.84 -7.01 5.89
CA TYR A 70 6.64 -7.54 4.78
C TYR A 70 7.16 -8.96 5.05
N LYS A 71 7.55 -9.25 6.29
CA LYS A 71 8.02 -10.59 6.72
C LYS A 71 7.02 -11.73 6.50
N ASN A 72 5.74 -11.43 6.27
CA ASN A 72 4.69 -12.42 6.06
C ASN A 72 4.34 -12.59 4.56
N ILE A 73 4.98 -11.83 3.67
CA ILE A 73 4.82 -11.98 2.22
C ILE A 73 5.56 -13.25 1.80
N VAL A 74 4.92 -14.09 0.98
CA VAL A 74 5.56 -15.29 0.42
C VAL A 74 6.01 -15.12 -1.02
N ALA A 75 5.39 -14.19 -1.75
CA ALA A 75 5.80 -13.78 -3.08
C ALA A 75 5.24 -12.38 -3.36
N TYR A 76 5.91 -11.64 -4.25
CA TYR A 76 5.37 -10.39 -4.79
C TYR A 76 5.80 -10.22 -6.25
N SER A 77 5.05 -9.42 -6.99
CA SER A 77 5.34 -9.01 -8.36
C SER A 77 5.16 -7.51 -8.49
N ILE A 78 6.05 -6.86 -9.24
CA ILE A 78 5.90 -5.45 -9.61
C ILE A 78 5.78 -5.33 -11.12
N GLU A 79 4.90 -4.44 -11.57
CA GLU A 79 4.81 -3.97 -12.94
C GLU A 79 5.01 -2.46 -12.93
N THR A 80 5.99 -1.96 -13.67
CA THR A 80 6.30 -0.53 -13.74
C THR A 80 5.60 0.12 -14.91
N SER A 81 5.19 1.39 -14.76
CA SER A 81 4.64 2.19 -15.85
C SER A 81 5.60 2.29 -17.03
N GLY A 82 5.08 2.12 -18.24
CA GLY A 82 5.79 2.32 -19.49
C GLY A 82 5.63 3.73 -20.04
N THR A 83 6.18 3.98 -21.23
CA THR A 83 6.06 5.29 -21.91
C THR A 83 4.63 5.64 -22.31
N PHE A 84 3.78 4.63 -22.55
CA PHE A 84 2.40 4.78 -23.02
C PHE A 84 1.35 4.41 -21.97
N ASP A 85 1.71 3.58 -20.99
CA ASP A 85 0.86 3.19 -19.88
C ASP A 85 1.43 3.78 -18.60
N LEU A 86 0.67 4.71 -18.00
CA LEU A 86 1.07 5.43 -16.79
C LEU A 86 0.74 4.66 -15.52
N ASP A 87 0.13 3.49 -15.64
CA ASP A 87 -0.26 2.69 -14.50
C ASP A 87 0.89 1.73 -14.11
N SER A 88 1.02 1.48 -12.81
CA SER A 88 1.96 0.51 -12.25
C SER A 88 1.20 -0.42 -11.33
N GLU A 89 1.67 -1.65 -11.17
CA GLU A 89 0.99 -2.66 -10.35
C GLU A 89 1.93 -3.28 -9.33
N LEU A 90 1.38 -3.59 -8.16
CA LEU A 90 2.01 -4.40 -7.12
C LEU A 90 1.05 -5.53 -6.74
N GLU A 91 1.46 -6.76 -7.00
CA GLU A 91 0.77 -7.96 -6.52
C GLU A 91 1.56 -8.60 -5.38
N ILE A 92 0.87 -8.96 -4.30
CA ILE A 92 1.47 -9.52 -3.10
C ILE A 92 0.70 -10.76 -2.68
N TYR A 93 1.42 -11.80 -2.32
CA TYR A 93 0.86 -13.08 -1.90
C TYR A 93 1.17 -13.31 -0.43
N PHE A 94 0.13 -13.51 0.36
CA PHE A 94 0.20 -13.93 1.76
C PHE A 94 -0.40 -15.33 1.90
N SER A 95 0.26 -16.23 2.63
CA SER A 95 -0.21 -17.62 2.76
C SER A 95 -1.64 -17.75 3.27
N ALA A 96 -2.06 -16.88 4.21
CA ALA A 96 -3.37 -16.94 4.85
C ALA A 96 -4.42 -15.97 4.26
N LEU A 97 -3.99 -14.92 3.56
CA LEU A 97 -4.89 -13.89 3.02
C LEU A 97 -5.08 -14.01 1.50
N GLY A 98 -4.23 -14.79 0.82
CA GLY A 98 -4.22 -14.89 -0.64
C GLY A 98 -3.54 -13.69 -1.29
N LYS A 99 -4.00 -13.35 -2.50
CA LYS A 99 -3.44 -12.28 -3.31
C LYS A 99 -4.04 -10.92 -2.93
N VAL A 100 -3.18 -9.92 -2.75
CA VAL A 100 -3.54 -8.51 -2.62
C VAL A 100 -2.94 -7.77 -3.80
N LYS A 101 -3.76 -6.98 -4.50
CA LYS A 101 -3.34 -6.18 -5.66
C LYS A 101 -3.51 -4.69 -5.38
N PHE A 102 -2.50 -3.91 -5.74
CA PHE A 102 -2.54 -2.45 -5.76
C PHE A 102 -2.23 -1.97 -7.18
N GLU A 103 -3.06 -1.07 -7.70
CA GLU A 103 -2.82 -0.41 -8.99
C GLU A 103 -2.63 1.08 -8.75
N PHE A 104 -1.52 1.61 -9.25
CA PHE A 104 -1.09 2.99 -9.12
C PHE A 104 -1.20 3.69 -10.46
N THR A 105 -1.40 5.00 -10.46
CA THR A 105 -1.43 5.81 -11.68
C THR A 105 -0.55 7.04 -11.52
N GLY A 106 0.29 7.31 -12.52
CA GLY A 106 1.27 8.39 -12.49
C GLY A 106 2.57 7.98 -11.78
N GLU A 107 3.17 8.91 -11.04
CA GLU A 107 4.44 8.66 -10.34
C GLU A 107 4.28 7.61 -9.23
N SER A 108 5.21 6.67 -9.20
CA SER A 108 5.25 5.63 -8.16
C SER A 108 6.68 5.17 -7.85
N SER A 109 6.91 4.83 -6.59
CA SER A 109 8.20 4.40 -6.05
C SER A 109 8.35 2.87 -6.08
N MET A 110 7.84 2.20 -7.12
CA MET A 110 7.75 0.72 -7.19
C MET A 110 9.10 0.02 -7.03
N LEU A 111 10.18 0.59 -7.57
CA LEU A 111 11.52 0.03 -7.45
C LEU A 111 12.07 0.11 -6.01
N GLU A 112 11.76 1.19 -5.29
CA GLU A 112 12.16 1.33 -3.88
C GLU A 112 11.36 0.38 -2.99
N ILE A 113 10.03 0.35 -3.17
CA ILE A 113 9.14 -0.59 -2.47
C ILE A 113 9.61 -2.04 -2.69
N SER A 114 9.98 -2.40 -3.92
CA SER A 114 10.52 -3.72 -4.24
C SER A 114 11.80 -4.04 -3.46
N LYS A 115 12.75 -3.11 -3.38
CA LYS A 115 13.99 -3.30 -2.60
C LYS A 115 13.69 -3.53 -1.12
N ILE A 116 12.75 -2.77 -0.55
CA ILE A 116 12.36 -2.91 0.85
C ILE A 116 11.73 -4.27 1.09
N ILE A 117 10.74 -4.68 0.28
CA ILE A 117 10.10 -5.98 0.41
C ILE A 117 11.16 -7.10 0.29
N SER A 118 12.01 -7.05 -0.74
CA SER A 118 13.12 -8.00 -0.91
C SER A 118 14.03 -8.11 0.32
N GLY A 119 14.37 -6.98 0.96
CA GLY A 119 15.21 -6.97 2.16
C GLY A 119 14.60 -7.65 3.39
N TYR A 120 13.31 -7.97 3.37
CA TYR A 120 12.66 -8.79 4.41
C TYR A 120 12.47 -10.25 4.00
N LEU A 121 12.60 -10.57 2.71
CA LEU A 121 12.32 -11.91 2.16
C LEU A 121 13.58 -12.72 1.84
N LEU A 122 14.71 -12.04 1.61
CA LEU A 122 16.01 -12.62 1.22
C LEU A 122 17.06 -12.43 2.32
#